data_AF-A0A9D1SB83-F1
#
_entry.id   AF-A0A9D1SB83-F1
#
_cell.length_a   1.000
_cell.length_b   1.000
_cell.length_c   1.000
_cell.angle_alpha   90.00
_cell.angle_beta   90.00
_cell.angle_gamma   90.00
#
_symmetry.space_group_name_H-M   'P 1'
#
loop_
_entity.id
_entity.type
_entity.pdbx_description
1 polymer ?
#
loop_
_entity_poly.entity_id
_entity_poly.type
_entity_poly.pdbx_seq_one_letter_code
_entity_poly.pdbx_strand_id
1 'polypeptide(L)'
;MGTKKEKAVAEAKKKAKPAAKVLPPVFEDKFHLLGGRPPSFNCVEEMAAKATEYFTAKQHDVIGYTKDGKKIYGQGSISVKGVCDYMGITNQTLNEYGKKKEYEYTVTRIKQICEVYAIDRCNLSKDHKADWILQNCFDGWKTESTTKIVSDEPTAERLKKFLLKKKGAKTAKKQE
;
A
#
# COMPACT_ATOMS: atom_id res chain seq x y z
N MET A 1 35.47 23.43 73.55
CA MET A 1 35.40 24.64 72.72
C MET A 1 35.47 24.17 71.27
N GLY A 2 34.48 24.25 70.37
CA GLY A 2 33.37 25.19 70.23
C GLY A 2 33.48 25.91 68.88
N THR A 3 32.73 25.45 67.85
CA THR A 3 32.31 26.14 66.59
C THR A 3 33.40 26.45 65.53
N LYS A 4 33.19 26.52 64.19
CA LYS A 4 32.05 26.36 63.25
C LYS A 4 32.61 26.23 61.79
N LYS A 5 31.75 25.71 60.91
CA LYS A 5 31.78 25.50 59.44
C LYS A 5 32.46 26.58 58.57
N GLU A 6 33.01 26.19 57.42
CA GLU A 6 32.51 26.65 56.10
C GLU A 6 32.96 25.78 54.91
N LYS A 7 32.06 25.66 53.93
CA LYS A 7 32.10 24.88 52.68
C LYS A 7 32.69 25.75 51.57
N ALA A 8 33.46 25.17 50.65
CA ALA A 8 33.49 25.64 49.26
C ALA A 8 33.94 24.53 48.30
N VAL A 9 33.11 24.31 47.28
CA VAL A 9 33.24 23.37 46.16
C VAL A 9 33.78 24.16 44.95
N ALA A 10 34.70 23.57 44.17
CA ALA A 10 35.01 23.96 42.79
C ALA A 10 35.66 22.76 42.08
N GLU A 11 34.89 21.81 41.55
CA GLU A 11 34.33 21.78 40.19
C GLU A 11 35.38 21.78 39.07
N ALA A 12 35.82 20.57 38.70
CA ALA A 12 36.71 20.29 37.59
C ALA A 12 35.93 20.36 36.25
N LYS A 13 36.25 21.38 35.45
CA LYS A 13 35.75 21.57 34.07
C LYS A 13 36.17 20.38 33.18
N LYS A 14 35.23 19.46 32.90
CA LYS A 14 35.32 18.55 31.74
C LYS A 14 34.88 19.32 30.48
N LYS A 15 35.81 19.47 29.54
CA LYS A 15 35.59 20.09 28.22
C LYS A 15 34.53 19.30 27.44
N ALA A 16 33.39 19.96 27.17
CA ALA A 16 32.37 19.46 26.26
C ALA A 16 32.85 19.55 24.80
N LYS A 17 32.62 18.47 24.05
CA LYS A 17 32.83 18.37 22.60
C LYS A 17 31.84 19.32 21.90
N PRO A 18 32.23 20.08 20.86
CA PRO A 18 31.34 21.07 20.26
C PRO A 18 30.16 20.37 19.57
N ALA A 19 28.96 20.87 19.84
CA ALA A 19 27.73 20.45 19.19
C ALA A 19 27.85 20.69 17.68
N ALA A 20 27.81 19.61 16.89
CA ALA A 20 27.68 19.70 15.45
C ALA A 20 26.37 20.46 15.16
N LYS A 21 26.48 21.59 14.45
CA LYS A 21 25.32 22.29 13.89
C LYS A 21 24.63 21.32 12.94
N VAL A 22 23.51 20.75 13.38
CA VAL A 22 22.64 19.93 12.53
C VAL A 22 22.04 20.89 11.52
N LEU A 23 22.54 20.84 10.28
CA LEU A 23 21.92 21.53 9.17
C LEU A 23 20.51 20.95 9.01
N PRO A 24 19.47 21.78 8.82
CA PRO A 24 18.13 21.26 8.54
C PRO A 24 18.20 20.39 7.29
N PRO A 25 17.43 19.29 7.24
CA PRO A 25 17.43 18.40 6.09
C PRO A 25 17.10 19.20 4.83
N VAL A 26 17.79 18.86 3.73
CA VAL A 26 17.65 19.48 2.40
C VAL A 26 16.21 19.35 1.85
N PHE A 27 15.41 18.47 2.46
CA PHE A 27 14.00 18.27 2.18
C PHE A 27 13.21 18.38 3.50
N GLU A 28 12.34 19.39 3.60
CA GLU A 28 11.29 19.43 4.62
C GLU A 28 10.22 18.41 4.22
N ASP A 29 10.41 17.18 4.68
CA ASP A 29 9.41 16.15 4.53
C ASP A 29 8.19 16.52 5.37
N LYS A 30 7.19 17.21 4.81
CA LYS A 30 5.94 17.55 5.53
C LYS A 30 5.26 16.33 6.18
N PHE A 31 5.70 15.10 5.88
CA PHE A 31 5.42 13.86 6.58
C PHE A 31 6.43 13.51 7.70
N HIS A 32 7.03 14.49 8.39
CA HIS A 32 8.05 14.36 9.46
C HIS A 32 7.70 13.39 10.60
N LEU A 33 6.49 12.81 10.64
CA LEU A 33 6.13 11.67 11.49
C LEU A 33 6.82 10.35 11.06
N LEU A 34 7.34 10.27 9.83
CA LEU A 34 7.99 9.07 9.27
C LEU A 34 9.51 9.00 9.56
N GLY A 35 10.09 10.08 10.07
CA GLY A 35 11.50 10.17 10.47
C GLY A 35 11.70 9.89 11.96
N GLY A 36 11.25 8.73 12.43
CA GLY A 36 11.37 8.29 13.83
C GLY A 36 10.98 6.82 13.96
N ARG A 37 11.23 6.21 15.13
CA ARG A 37 10.71 4.87 15.43
C ARG A 37 9.21 4.86 15.07
N PRO A 38 8.73 3.90 14.24
CA PRO A 38 7.33 3.85 13.85
C PRO A 38 6.44 3.99 15.09
N PRO A 39 5.38 4.82 15.06
CA PRO A 39 4.44 4.93 16.16
C PRO A 39 3.94 3.53 16.51
N SER A 40 4.26 3.06 17.71
CA SER A 40 3.73 1.80 18.20
C SER A 40 2.32 2.08 18.71
N PHE A 41 1.32 1.54 18.02
CA PHE A 41 -0.04 1.48 18.55
C PHE A 41 -0.03 0.62 19.81
N ASN A 42 -0.47 1.21 20.92
CA ASN A 42 -0.56 0.53 22.22
C ASN A 42 -1.90 -0.20 22.39
N CYS A 43 -2.94 0.26 21.67
CA CYS A 43 -4.25 -0.38 21.67
C CYS A 43 -4.87 -0.43 20.26
N VAL A 44 -5.80 -1.36 20.10
CA VAL A 44 -6.56 -1.59 18.85
C VAL A 44 -7.46 -0.40 18.53
N GLU A 45 -8.03 0.23 19.56
CA GLU A 45 -8.92 1.38 19.44
C GLU A 45 -8.22 2.59 18.81
N GLU A 46 -6.94 2.83 19.15
CA GLU A 46 -6.16 3.91 18.56
C GLU A 46 -5.96 3.70 17.05
N MET A 47 -5.69 2.48 16.62
CA MET A 47 -5.56 2.15 15.20
C MET A 47 -6.89 2.32 14.47
N ALA A 48 -7.99 1.84 15.06
CA ALA A 48 -9.32 1.99 14.50
C ALA A 48 -9.73 3.48 14.40
N ALA A 49 -9.42 4.28 15.41
CA ALA A 49 -9.70 5.71 15.43
C ALA A 49 -8.94 6.45 14.33
N LYS A 50 -7.62 6.23 14.18
CA LYS A 50 -6.82 6.87 13.11
C LYS A 50 -7.27 6.43 11.72
N ALA A 51 -7.64 5.15 11.55
CA ALA A 51 -8.20 4.68 10.28
C ALA A 51 -9.53 5.38 9.96
N THR A 52 -10.41 5.47 10.95
CA THR A 52 -11.73 6.11 10.80
C THR A 52 -11.61 7.59 10.51
N GLU A 53 -10.67 8.27 11.16
CA GLU A 53 -10.37 9.68 10.89
C GLU A 53 -9.91 9.88 9.45
N TYR A 54 -8.98 9.05 8.96
CA TYR A 54 -8.55 9.07 7.57
C TYR A 54 -9.73 8.87 6.59
N PHE A 55 -10.57 7.86 6.83
CA PHE A 55 -11.70 7.59 5.95
C PHE A 55 -12.72 8.73 5.97
N THR A 56 -13.02 9.29 7.14
CA THR A 56 -13.93 10.43 7.31
C THR A 56 -13.38 11.67 6.60
N ALA A 57 -12.08 11.96 6.76
CA ALA A 57 -11.43 13.07 6.06
C ALA A 57 -11.52 12.92 4.53
N LYS A 58 -11.56 11.68 4.02
CA LYS A 58 -11.70 11.38 2.59
C LYS A 58 -13.13 11.36 2.08
N GLN A 59 -14.17 11.48 2.92
CA GLN A 59 -15.56 11.53 2.45
C GLN A 59 -15.89 12.82 1.68
N HIS A 60 -15.26 13.93 2.04
CA HIS A 60 -15.49 15.26 1.45
C HIS A 60 -14.17 15.91 0.99
N ASP A 61 -13.43 15.18 0.16
CA ASP A 61 -12.18 15.67 -0.42
C ASP A 61 -12.41 16.38 -1.76
N VAL A 62 -11.44 17.19 -2.18
CA VAL A 62 -11.47 17.83 -3.50
C VAL A 62 -11.05 16.79 -4.55
N ILE A 63 -12.02 16.31 -5.32
CA ILE A 63 -11.80 15.26 -6.33
C ILE A 63 -11.45 15.82 -7.71
N GLY A 64 -11.61 17.12 -7.91
CA GLY A 64 -11.29 17.78 -9.16
C GLY A 64 -11.66 19.25 -9.15
N TYR A 65 -11.45 19.88 -10.29
CA TYR A 65 -11.78 21.28 -10.54
C TYR A 65 -12.63 21.39 -11.79
N THR A 66 -13.65 22.23 -11.77
CA THR A 66 -14.39 22.59 -12.99
C THR A 66 -13.47 23.39 -13.93
N LYS A 67 -13.90 23.56 -15.18
CA LYS A 67 -13.17 24.40 -16.17
C LYS A 67 -12.99 25.84 -15.68
N ASP A 68 -13.91 26.32 -14.84
CA ASP A 68 -13.88 27.66 -14.23
C ASP A 68 -13.05 27.72 -12.93
N GLY A 69 -12.35 26.63 -12.58
CA GLY A 69 -11.49 26.55 -11.40
C GLY A 69 -12.22 26.32 -10.07
N LYS A 70 -13.54 26.03 -10.08
CA LYS A 70 -14.28 25.73 -8.85
C LYS A 70 -13.98 24.31 -8.37
N LYS A 71 -13.80 24.15 -7.06
CA LYS A 71 -13.56 22.85 -6.41
C LYS A 71 -14.79 21.95 -6.54
N ILE A 72 -14.58 20.72 -6.99
CA ILE A 72 -15.58 19.65 -6.96
C ILE A 72 -15.27 18.78 -5.75
N TYR A 73 -16.23 18.66 -4.85
CA TYR A 73 -16.11 17.84 -3.65
C TYR A 73 -16.74 16.47 -3.86
N GLY A 74 -16.14 15.45 -3.28
CA GLY A 74 -16.68 14.10 -3.27
C GLY A 74 -15.79 13.15 -2.48
N GLN A 75 -16.02 11.86 -2.65
CA GLN A 75 -15.20 10.86 -1.99
C GLN A 75 -13.81 10.79 -2.61
N GLY A 76 -12.81 11.23 -1.84
CA GLY A 76 -11.39 11.19 -2.19
C GLY A 76 -10.87 9.77 -2.33
N SER A 77 -9.69 9.63 -2.94
CA SER A 77 -9.04 8.34 -3.12
C SER A 77 -8.64 7.72 -1.79
N ILE A 78 -9.14 6.52 -1.53
CA ILE A 78 -8.80 5.71 -0.36
C ILE A 78 -7.97 4.51 -0.83
N SER A 79 -6.89 4.21 -0.10
CA SER A 79 -6.03 3.05 -0.34
C SER A 79 -5.34 2.61 0.95
N VAL A 80 -4.93 1.33 1.01
CA VAL A 80 -4.19 0.80 2.18
C VAL A 80 -2.91 1.60 2.43
N LYS A 81 -2.21 2.00 1.35
CA LYS A 81 -1.01 2.84 1.45
C LYS A 81 -1.35 4.21 2.05
N GLY A 82 -2.42 4.86 1.60
CA GLY A 82 -2.85 6.16 2.15
C GLY A 82 -3.19 6.10 3.64
N VAL A 83 -3.82 5.01 4.10
CA VAL A 83 -4.07 4.77 5.53
C VAL A 83 -2.76 4.61 6.30
N CYS A 84 -1.82 3.82 5.78
CA CYS A 84 -0.51 3.62 6.41
C CYS A 84 0.29 4.93 6.50
N ASP A 85 0.31 5.71 5.42
CA ASP A 85 0.96 7.01 5.35
C ASP A 85 0.33 7.97 6.39
N TYR A 86 -1.00 7.99 6.51
CA TYR A 86 -1.71 8.80 7.53
C TYR A 86 -1.38 8.38 8.97
N MET A 87 -1.24 7.08 9.21
CA MET A 87 -0.88 6.53 10.51
C MET A 87 0.61 6.67 10.86
N GLY A 88 1.46 7.01 9.89
CA GLY A 88 2.91 7.04 10.06
C GLY A 88 3.56 5.65 10.14
N ILE A 89 2.93 4.62 9.56
CA ILE A 89 3.45 3.25 9.54
C ILE A 89 3.68 2.74 8.12
N THR A 90 4.43 1.65 7.99
CA THR A 90 4.57 0.96 6.71
C THR A 90 3.47 -0.09 6.50
N ASN A 91 3.24 -0.50 5.25
CA ASN A 91 2.32 -1.59 4.94
C ASN A 91 2.77 -2.91 5.62
N GLN A 92 4.08 -3.15 5.69
CA GLN A 92 4.63 -4.30 6.41
C GLN A 92 4.23 -4.28 7.89
N THR A 93 4.36 -3.13 8.55
CA THR A 93 3.95 -2.94 9.95
C THR A 93 2.46 -3.20 10.13
N LEU A 94 1.61 -2.70 9.23
CA LEU A 94 0.17 -2.98 9.27
C LEU A 94 -0.12 -4.48 9.17
N ASN A 95 0.59 -5.20 8.29
CA ASN A 95 0.45 -6.66 8.15
C ASN A 95 0.94 -7.42 9.38
N GLU A 96 2.00 -6.96 10.03
CA GLU A 96 2.50 -7.53 11.29
C GLU A 96 1.49 -7.34 12.43
N TYR A 97 0.81 -6.19 12.51
CA TYR A 97 -0.32 -6.01 13.41
C TYR A 97 -1.46 -6.99 13.10
N GLY A 98 -1.80 -7.18 11.83
CA GLY A 98 -2.85 -8.13 11.42
C GLY A 98 -2.61 -9.58 11.83
N LYS A 99 -1.36 -9.98 12.11
CA LYS A 99 -1.03 -11.32 12.64
C LYS A 99 -1.31 -11.48 14.14
N LYS A 100 -1.52 -10.37 14.86
CA LYS A 100 -1.86 -10.38 16.29
C LYS A 100 -3.39 -10.48 16.42
N LYS A 101 -3.88 -11.44 17.20
CA LYS A 101 -5.34 -11.70 17.39
C LYS A 101 -6.14 -10.44 17.77
N GLU A 102 -5.55 -9.56 18.58
CA GLU A 102 -6.20 -8.32 19.01
C GLU A 102 -6.46 -7.35 17.85
N TYR A 103 -5.55 -7.29 16.87
CA TYR A 103 -5.58 -6.32 15.77
C TYR A 103 -6.10 -6.94 14.47
N GLU A 104 -6.20 -8.26 14.38
CA GLU A 104 -6.61 -9.02 13.19
C GLU A 104 -7.92 -8.48 12.59
N TYR A 105 -8.95 -8.32 13.43
CA TYR A 105 -10.25 -7.81 12.99
C TYR A 105 -10.13 -6.39 12.40
N THR A 106 -9.47 -5.48 13.12
CA THR A 106 -9.33 -4.07 12.72
C THR A 106 -8.54 -3.94 11.42
N VAL A 107 -7.41 -4.64 11.31
CA VAL A 107 -6.58 -4.61 10.09
C VAL A 107 -7.33 -5.21 8.91
N THR A 108 -8.05 -6.32 9.11
CA THR A 108 -8.88 -6.92 8.06
C THR A 108 -9.97 -5.95 7.61
N ARG A 109 -10.63 -5.27 8.56
CA ARG A 109 -11.69 -4.30 8.25
C ARG A 109 -11.16 -3.10 7.48
N ILE A 110 -9.99 -2.57 7.84
CA ILE A 110 -9.32 -1.50 7.11
C ILE A 110 -9.07 -1.88 5.66
N LYS A 111 -8.53 -3.09 5.43
CA LYS A 111 -8.26 -3.60 4.08
C LYS A 111 -9.55 -3.78 3.28
N GLN A 112 -10.58 -4.38 3.87
CA GLN A 112 -11.88 -4.55 3.22
C GLN A 112 -12.50 -3.22 2.79
N ILE A 113 -12.42 -2.18 3.61
CA ILE A 113 -12.94 -0.85 3.23
C ILE A 113 -12.20 -0.31 2.01
N CYS A 114 -10.87 -0.45 1.97
CA CYS A 114 -10.07 -0.03 0.82
C CYS A 114 -10.38 -0.87 -0.43
N GLU A 115 -10.63 -2.17 -0.26
CA GLU A 115 -11.00 -3.09 -1.34
C GLU A 115 -12.35 -2.72 -1.95
N VAL A 116 -13.38 -2.55 -1.11
CA VAL A 116 -14.73 -2.13 -1.54
C VAL A 116 -14.66 -0.80 -2.27
N TYR A 117 -13.89 0.16 -1.77
CA TYR A 117 -13.68 1.42 -2.47
C TYR A 117 -13.08 1.23 -3.87
N ALA A 118 -12.07 0.37 -4.03
CA ALA A 118 -11.48 0.09 -5.33
C ALA A 118 -12.46 -0.62 -6.27
N ILE A 119 -13.27 -1.55 -5.76
CA ILE A 119 -14.35 -2.22 -6.53
C ILE A 119 -15.38 -1.21 -7.00
N ASP A 120 -15.85 -0.31 -6.13
CA ASP A 120 -16.83 0.72 -6.48
C ASP A 120 -16.28 1.65 -7.56
N ARG A 121 -14.98 1.97 -7.51
CA ARG A 121 -14.32 2.75 -8.57
C ARG A 121 -14.26 1.99 -9.91
N CYS A 122 -14.00 0.69 -9.90
CA CYS A 122 -14.11 -0.17 -11.09
C CYS A 122 -15.53 -0.21 -11.65
N ASN A 123 -16.55 -0.19 -10.79
CA ASN A 123 -17.95 -0.25 -11.22
C ASN A 123 -18.44 1.07 -11.80
N LEU A 124 -18.04 2.19 -11.19
CA LEU A 124 -18.47 3.54 -11.59
C LEU A 124 -17.78 4.03 -12.87
N SER A 125 -16.61 3.46 -13.21
CA SER A 125 -15.80 3.94 -14.32
C SER A 125 -15.01 2.80 -14.98
N LYS A 126 -14.74 2.90 -16.29
CA LYS A 126 -13.80 1.99 -16.99
C LYS A 126 -12.34 2.29 -16.62
N ASP A 127 -12.07 2.56 -15.35
CA ASP A 127 -10.76 2.99 -14.89
C ASP A 127 -9.89 1.76 -14.63
N HIS A 128 -9.10 1.39 -15.64
CA HIS A 128 -8.19 0.24 -15.60
C HIS A 128 -7.19 0.28 -14.43
N LYS A 129 -7.00 1.46 -13.82
CA LYS A 129 -6.13 1.63 -12.64
C LYS A 129 -6.71 0.97 -11.39
N ALA A 130 -8.02 0.99 -11.21
CA ALA A 130 -8.65 0.37 -10.05
C ALA A 130 -8.55 -1.17 -10.11
N ASP A 131 -8.73 -1.76 -11.29
CA ASP A 131 -8.52 -3.19 -11.54
C ASP A 131 -7.05 -3.60 -11.30
N TRP A 132 -6.10 -2.77 -11.78
CA TRP A 132 -4.68 -2.99 -11.50
C TRP A 132 -4.36 -2.94 -10.00
N ILE A 133 -4.96 -2.01 -9.24
CA ILE A 133 -4.79 -1.93 -7.78
C ILE A 133 -5.34 -3.20 -7.11
N LEU A 134 -6.54 -3.65 -7.51
CA LEU A 134 -7.14 -4.88 -6.98
C LEU A 134 -6.21 -6.08 -7.17
N GLN A 135 -5.70 -6.29 -8.39
CA GLN A 135 -4.81 -7.40 -8.73
C GLN A 135 -3.46 -7.38 -7.98
N ASN A 136 -2.92 -6.20 -7.67
CA ASN A 136 -1.60 -6.06 -7.07
C ASN A 136 -1.62 -5.92 -5.53
N CYS A 137 -2.71 -5.41 -4.95
CA CYS A 137 -2.78 -5.09 -3.53
C CYS A 137 -3.68 -6.03 -2.72
N PHE A 138 -4.53 -6.83 -3.38
CA PHE A 138 -5.47 -7.74 -2.72
C PHE A 138 -5.31 -9.17 -3.23
N ASP A 139 -5.26 -10.12 -2.30
CA ASP A 139 -5.22 -11.55 -2.64
C ASP A 139 -6.59 -12.00 -3.15
N GLY A 140 -6.61 -12.87 -4.17
CA GLY A 140 -7.84 -13.35 -4.81
C GLY A 140 -8.25 -12.60 -6.09
N TRP A 141 -7.66 -11.43 -6.36
CA TRP A 141 -7.95 -10.66 -7.58
C TRP A 141 -6.98 -10.95 -8.74
N LYS A 142 -5.87 -11.66 -8.48
CA LYS A 142 -4.88 -12.00 -9.51
C LYS A 142 -5.54 -12.85 -10.60
N THR A 143 -5.48 -12.36 -11.83
CA THR A 143 -5.95 -13.13 -12.99
C THR A 143 -4.94 -14.23 -13.30
N GLU A 144 -5.42 -15.47 -13.39
CA GLU A 144 -4.59 -16.56 -13.89
C GLU A 144 -4.32 -16.33 -15.37
N SER A 145 -3.05 -16.17 -15.74
CA SER A 145 -2.64 -16.12 -17.14
C SER A 145 -3.09 -17.42 -17.83
N THR A 146 -3.94 -17.31 -18.85
CA THR A 146 -4.49 -18.42 -19.67
C THR A 146 -3.42 -19.36 -20.25
N THR A 147 -2.15 -18.96 -20.23
CA THR A 147 -0.99 -19.75 -20.65
C THR A 147 -0.81 -21.08 -19.91
N LYS A 148 -1.44 -21.29 -18.73
CA LYS A 148 -1.35 -22.56 -18.00
C LYS A 148 -2.34 -23.64 -18.47
N ILE A 149 -3.30 -23.31 -19.33
CA ILE A 149 -4.37 -24.25 -19.75
C ILE A 149 -4.02 -24.96 -21.08
N VAL A 150 -2.94 -24.58 -21.77
CA VAL A 150 -2.50 -25.20 -23.04
C VAL A 150 -1.10 -25.79 -22.89
N SER A 151 -0.88 -26.64 -21.89
CA SER A 151 0.41 -27.32 -21.70
C SER A 151 0.29 -28.84 -21.58
N ASP A 152 -0.68 -29.46 -22.26
CA ASP A 152 -0.75 -30.93 -22.39
C ASP A 152 -0.78 -31.46 -23.84
N GLU A 153 -0.60 -30.61 -24.86
CA GLU A 153 -0.11 -31.06 -26.16
C GLU A 153 0.71 -29.90 -26.78
N PRO A 154 1.99 -30.12 -27.15
CA PRO A 154 2.77 -29.09 -27.81
C PRO A 154 2.06 -28.72 -29.12
N THR A 155 1.71 -27.44 -29.28
CA THR A 155 1.00 -26.88 -30.44
C THR A 155 1.65 -27.29 -31.78
N ALA A 156 2.95 -27.58 -31.75
CA ALA A 156 3.72 -28.15 -32.86
C ALA A 156 3.19 -29.51 -33.36
N GLU A 157 2.74 -30.41 -32.48
CA GLU A 157 2.16 -31.70 -32.87
C GLU A 157 0.77 -31.55 -33.47
N ARG A 158 -0.04 -30.62 -32.94
CA ARG A 158 -1.37 -30.30 -33.48
C ARG A 158 -1.26 -29.70 -34.88
N LEU A 159 -0.28 -28.83 -35.12
CA LEU A 159 0.06 -28.29 -36.44
C LEU A 159 0.57 -29.38 -37.40
N LYS A 160 1.45 -30.28 -36.94
CA LYS A 160 1.92 -31.43 -37.75
C LYS A 160 0.76 -32.35 -38.16
N LYS A 161 -0.13 -32.74 -37.24
CA LYS A 161 -1.33 -33.55 -37.53
C LYS A 161 -2.25 -32.83 -38.54
N PHE A 162 -2.46 -31.52 -38.39
CA PHE A 162 -3.27 -30.73 -39.34
C PHE A 162 -2.65 -30.63 -40.73
N LEU A 163 -1.33 -30.44 -40.82
CA LEU A 163 -0.61 -30.36 -42.10
C LEU A 163 -0.53 -31.73 -42.79
N LEU A 164 -0.36 -32.83 -42.05
CA LEU A 164 -0.45 -34.18 -42.61
C LEU A 164 -1.86 -34.49 -43.13
N LYS A 165 -2.92 -34.11 -42.41
CA LYS A 165 -4.31 -34.32 -42.84
C LYS A 165 -4.65 -33.55 -44.13
N LYS A 166 -4.07 -32.36 -44.34
CA LYS A 166 -4.22 -31.61 -45.61
C LYS A 166 -3.43 -32.22 -46.77
N LYS A 167 -2.31 -32.91 -46.53
CA LYS A 167 -1.53 -33.56 -47.59
C LYS A 167 -2.21 -34.83 -48.12
N GLY A 168 -2.95 -35.57 -47.29
CA GLY A 168 -3.70 -36.76 -47.74
C GLY A 168 -4.95 -36.45 -48.58
N ALA A 169 -5.56 -35.27 -48.41
CA ALA A 169 -6.79 -34.90 -49.13
C ALA A 169 -6.56 -34.42 -50.57
N LYS A 170 -5.32 -34.07 -50.96
CA LYS A 170 -5.00 -33.61 -52.31
C LYS A 170 -4.61 -34.72 -53.29
N THR A 171 -4.33 -35.93 -52.81
CA THR A 171 -3.86 -37.05 -53.65
C THR A 171 -4.94 -38.08 -54.00
N ALA A 172 -6.16 -37.97 -53.46
CA ALA A 172 -7.26 -38.90 -53.74
C ALA A 172 -8.24 -38.41 -54.83
N LYS A 173 -7.84 -37.45 -55.68
CA LYS A 173 -8.68 -36.95 -56.78
C LYS A 173 -7.93 -36.92 -58.12
N LYS A 174 -7.33 -38.05 -58.50
CA LYS A 174 -7.01 -38.39 -59.89
C LYS A 174 -6.75 -39.89 -60.00
N GLN A 175 -7.31 -40.52 -61.04
CA GLN A 175 -7.41 -41.97 -61.34
C GLN A 175 -8.66 -42.60 -60.70
N GLU A 176 -9.63 -43.14 -61.43
CA GLU A 176 -9.89 -43.33 -62.86
C GLU A 176 -11.41 -43.47 -63.04
#